data_AF-A0A660RC71-F1
#
_entry.id   AF-A0A660RC71-F1
#
_cell.length_a   1.000
_cell.length_b   1.000
_cell.length_c   1.000
_cell.angle_alpha   90.00
_cell.angle_beta   90.00
_cell.angle_gamma   90.00
#
_symmetry.space_group_name_H-M   'P 1'
#
loop_
_entity.id
_entity.type
_entity.pdbx_description
1 polymer ?
#
loop_
_entity_poly.entity_id
_entity_poly.type
_entity_poly.pdbx_seq_one_letter_code
_entity_poly.pdbx_strand_id
1 'polypeptide(L)'
;MREYKVDEDGKILVTLIRSVDWITKNVPNRTGDAGPMMYVPSAKCERRMSFEIGFFDFHPLRWEDFLRWYHLFSMEPLILEYESELEDGREEFPIFDDGILWSYINPFVDPPEIFHFDHRTRRIDKRKLVLKNSPDLVNLSHTSGYGLRFLNFPEFPVGEDESTLDKKEIERMRNLISEFQSEVDALERNLNDLEGLEYHRNKHRSLSLSRTILEMKLSILLNEIRYGLRELKYEELRDLVFELNKMRSKRRIYDYILEYQLFREAR
;
A
#
# COMPACT_ATOMS: atom_id res chain seq x y z
N MET A 1 -10.25 -7.68 8.00
CA MET A 1 -10.78 -8.15 6.71
C MET A 1 -10.83 -6.98 5.73
N ARG A 2 -10.11 -7.00 4.60
CA ARG A 2 -9.93 -5.80 3.75
C ARG A 2 -10.91 -5.70 2.57
N GLU A 3 -11.40 -6.83 2.04
CA GLU A 3 -12.40 -6.86 0.96
C GLU A 3 -13.32 -8.08 1.12
N TYR A 4 -14.62 -7.85 1.27
CA TYR A 4 -15.66 -8.88 1.30
C TYR A 4 -16.97 -8.30 0.74
N LYS A 5 -17.89 -9.17 0.35
CA LYS A 5 -19.25 -8.82 -0.06
C LYS A 5 -20.23 -9.78 0.62
N VAL A 6 -21.36 -9.25 1.08
CA VAL A 6 -22.52 -10.07 1.44
C VAL A 6 -23.53 -9.92 0.31
N ASP A 7 -23.99 -11.03 -0.25
CA ASP A 7 -25.03 -11.01 -1.28
C ASP A 7 -26.45 -10.97 -0.67
N GLU A 8 -27.47 -10.90 -1.52
CA GLU A 8 -28.88 -10.83 -1.11
C GLU A 8 -29.35 -12.09 -0.35
N ASP A 9 -28.67 -13.23 -0.55
CA ASP A 9 -28.93 -14.48 0.15
C ASP A 9 -28.22 -14.57 1.52
N GLY A 10 -27.43 -13.56 1.89
CA GLY A 10 -26.62 -13.55 3.10
C GLY A 10 -25.31 -14.34 3.00
N LYS A 11 -24.87 -14.73 1.79
CA LYS A 11 -23.57 -15.41 1.61
C LYS A 11 -22.43 -14.42 1.71
N ILE A 12 -21.41 -14.79 2.47
CA ILE A 12 -20.19 -13.99 2.64
C ILE A 12 -19.16 -14.42 1.59
N LEU A 13 -18.88 -13.53 0.65
CA LEU A 13 -17.85 -13.66 -0.38
C LEU A 13 -16.60 -12.94 0.08
N VAL A 14 -15.48 -13.65 0.17
CA VAL A 14 -14.18 -13.10 0.61
C VAL A 14 -13.21 -13.10 -0.55
N THR A 15 -12.68 -11.93 -0.90
CA THR A 15 -11.64 -11.82 -1.93
C THR A 15 -10.30 -12.25 -1.33
N LEU A 16 -9.76 -13.38 -1.80
CA LEU A 16 -8.44 -13.86 -1.36
C LEU A 16 -7.32 -13.15 -2.11
N ILE A 17 -7.45 -13.07 -3.43
CA ILE A 17 -6.45 -12.49 -4.33
C ILE A 17 -7.14 -11.75 -5.47
N ARG A 18 -6.58 -10.60 -5.85
CA ARG A 18 -6.99 -9.84 -7.03
C ARG A 18 -5.75 -9.48 -7.84
N SER A 19 -5.58 -10.16 -8.97
CA SER A 19 -4.45 -10.00 -9.87
C SER A 19 -4.76 -8.96 -10.95
N VAL A 20 -3.86 -7.98 -11.11
CA VAL A 20 -3.92 -6.98 -12.18
C VAL A 20 -2.51 -6.67 -12.66
N ASP A 21 -2.33 -6.21 -13.88
CA ASP A 21 -1.02 -5.85 -14.42
C ASP A 21 -0.90 -4.37 -14.80
N TRP A 22 -1.98 -3.62 -14.62
CA TRP A 22 -2.04 -2.19 -14.87
C TRP A 22 -2.74 -1.47 -13.72
N ILE A 23 -2.24 -0.28 -13.35
CA ILE A 23 -3.02 0.63 -12.48
C ILE A 23 -4.27 1.08 -13.24
N THR A 24 -4.09 1.45 -14.52
CA THR A 24 -5.19 1.63 -15.46
C THR A 24 -4.79 1.24 -16.88
N LYS A 25 -5.71 0.53 -17.55
CA LYS A 25 -5.63 0.22 -18.98
C LYS A 25 -6.96 0.64 -19.59
N ASN A 26 -6.97 1.76 -20.32
CA ASN A 26 -8.08 2.28 -21.12
C ASN A 26 -9.49 1.81 -20.68
N VAL A 27 -10.13 2.54 -19.75
CA VAL A 27 -11.44 2.14 -19.20
C VAL A 27 -12.56 2.69 -20.10
N PRO A 28 -13.28 1.85 -20.87
CA PRO A 28 -14.38 2.33 -21.72
C PRO A 28 -15.51 2.88 -20.84
N ASN A 29 -16.19 3.94 -21.30
CA ASN A 29 -17.36 4.56 -20.66
C ASN A 29 -17.12 5.25 -19.31
N ARG A 30 -15.87 5.57 -18.96
CA ARG A 30 -15.59 6.38 -17.76
C ARG A 30 -15.31 7.84 -18.13
N THR A 31 -16.22 8.72 -17.76
CA THR A 31 -16.04 10.18 -17.89
C THR A 31 -15.18 10.68 -16.74
N GLY A 32 -13.90 10.95 -17.02
CA GLY A 32 -12.94 11.40 -16.01
C GLY A 32 -11.63 10.63 -16.07
N ASP A 33 -10.68 11.05 -15.24
CA ASP A 33 -9.34 10.48 -15.22
C ASP A 33 -9.37 9.07 -14.60
N ALA A 34 -9.17 8.03 -15.41
CA ALA A 34 -9.28 6.65 -14.94
C ALA A 34 -8.24 6.30 -13.86
N GLY A 35 -7.15 7.08 -13.78
CA GLY A 35 -5.93 6.81 -13.03
C GLY A 35 -4.70 6.90 -13.95
N PRO A 36 -3.47 6.79 -13.41
CA PRO A 36 -2.27 6.90 -14.22
C PRO A 36 -2.07 5.65 -15.09
N MET A 37 -1.64 5.86 -16.35
CA MET A 37 -1.37 4.78 -17.30
C MET A 37 -0.02 4.12 -16.98
N MET A 38 -0.03 3.20 -16.02
CA MET A 38 1.16 2.51 -15.53
C MET A 38 1.00 1.00 -15.56
N TYR A 39 1.96 0.35 -16.20
CA TYR A 39 2.16 -1.09 -16.25
C TYR A 39 2.93 -1.55 -15.00
N VAL A 40 2.34 -2.48 -14.25
CA VAL A 40 2.84 -2.96 -12.96
C VAL A 40 2.72 -4.49 -12.91
N PRO A 41 3.63 -5.23 -13.58
CA PRO A 41 3.58 -6.70 -13.65
C PRO A 41 3.57 -7.40 -12.28
N SER A 42 4.22 -6.83 -11.26
CA SER A 42 4.18 -7.39 -9.89
C SER A 42 2.80 -7.41 -9.26
N ALA A 43 1.87 -6.57 -9.72
CA ALA A 43 0.51 -6.55 -9.20
C ALA A 43 -0.29 -7.78 -9.67
N LYS A 44 0.28 -8.61 -10.55
CA LYS A 44 -0.32 -9.90 -10.94
C LYS A 44 -0.31 -10.90 -9.80
N CYS A 45 0.44 -10.63 -8.73
CA CYS A 45 0.59 -11.53 -7.59
C CYS A 45 1.11 -12.92 -8.02
N GLU A 46 1.98 -12.96 -9.03
CA GLU A 46 2.74 -14.16 -9.42
C GLU A 46 3.77 -14.45 -8.33
N ARG A 47 3.34 -15.14 -7.27
CA ARG A 47 4.14 -15.51 -6.09
C ARG A 47 3.42 -16.56 -5.26
N ARG A 48 4.16 -17.28 -4.42
CA ARG A 48 3.55 -18.12 -3.37
C ARG A 48 2.83 -17.24 -2.35
N MET A 49 1.57 -17.56 -2.04
CA MET A 49 0.79 -16.86 -1.01
C MET A 49 0.10 -17.89 -0.12
N SER A 50 0.10 -17.65 1.19
CA SER A 50 -0.69 -18.42 2.16
C SER A 50 -1.85 -17.56 2.66
N PHE A 51 -3.04 -18.14 2.71
CA PHE A 51 -4.24 -17.48 3.21
C PHE A 51 -4.84 -18.31 4.34
N GLU A 52 -4.88 -17.74 5.53
CA GLU A 52 -5.53 -18.35 6.67
C GLU A 52 -6.88 -17.69 6.90
N ILE A 53 -7.92 -18.52 6.94
CA ILE A 53 -9.30 -18.07 7.10
C ILE A 53 -9.89 -18.82 8.27
N GLY A 54 -10.18 -18.07 9.34
CA GLY A 54 -10.93 -18.56 10.49
C GLY A 54 -12.40 -18.23 10.35
N PHE A 55 -13.26 -19.22 10.61
CA PHE A 55 -14.69 -19.00 10.84
C PHE A 55 -14.96 -19.17 12.33
N PHE A 56 -15.65 -18.19 12.91
CA PHE A 56 -16.03 -18.22 14.31
C PHE A 56 -17.55 -18.11 14.41
N ASP A 57 -18.17 -19.18 14.89
CA ASP A 57 -19.60 -19.24 15.19
C ASP A 57 -19.77 -19.40 16.70
N PHE A 58 -20.59 -18.56 17.32
CA PHE A 58 -20.84 -18.63 18.76
C PHE A 58 -22.24 -18.15 19.11
N HIS A 59 -22.92 -18.90 19.98
CA HIS A 59 -24.19 -18.50 20.57
C HIS A 59 -24.20 -18.79 22.08
N PRO A 60 -24.43 -17.78 22.95
CA PRO A 60 -24.51 -16.34 22.65
C PRO A 60 -23.14 -15.75 22.33
N LEU A 61 -23.10 -14.85 21.34
CA LEU A 61 -21.89 -14.10 21.00
C LEU A 61 -21.50 -13.17 22.15
N ARG A 62 -20.39 -13.46 22.83
CA ARG A 62 -19.72 -12.51 23.71
C ARG A 62 -18.57 -11.87 22.93
N TRP A 63 -18.63 -10.55 22.78
CA TRP A 63 -17.67 -9.79 21.98
C TRP A 63 -16.23 -9.98 22.46
N GLU A 64 -16.05 -10.11 23.77
CA GLU A 64 -14.77 -10.34 24.43
C GLU A 64 -14.16 -11.70 24.05
N ASP A 65 -15.00 -12.74 23.93
CA ASP A 65 -14.54 -14.07 23.51
C ASP A 65 -14.11 -14.04 22.04
N PHE A 66 -14.90 -13.39 21.16
CA PHE A 66 -14.52 -13.22 19.75
C PHE A 66 -13.18 -12.50 19.61
N LEU A 67 -12.97 -11.39 20.31
CA LEU A 67 -11.71 -10.66 20.26
C LEU A 67 -10.56 -11.54 20.74
N ARG A 68 -10.70 -12.24 21.86
CA ARG A 68 -9.67 -13.15 22.37
C ARG A 68 -9.26 -14.18 21.32
N TRP A 69 -10.23 -14.85 20.68
CA TRP A 69 -9.95 -15.84 19.64
C TRP A 69 -9.38 -15.22 18.36
N TYR A 70 -9.89 -14.06 17.93
CA TYR A 70 -9.35 -13.33 16.80
C TYR A 70 -7.89 -12.94 17.00
N HIS A 71 -7.52 -12.47 18.19
CA HIS A 71 -6.15 -12.12 18.52
C HIS A 71 -5.24 -13.34 18.55
N LEU A 72 -5.66 -14.44 19.17
CA LEU A 72 -4.91 -15.70 19.14
C LEU A 72 -4.75 -16.25 17.71
N PHE A 73 -5.77 -16.10 16.86
CA PHE A 73 -5.71 -16.51 15.46
C PHE A 73 -4.81 -15.59 14.63
N SER A 74 -4.81 -14.29 14.90
CA SER A 74 -4.02 -13.31 14.13
C SER A 74 -2.57 -13.17 14.61
N MET A 75 -2.28 -13.67 15.82
CA MET A 75 -0.97 -13.61 16.47
C MET A 75 -0.64 -15.00 17.01
N GLU A 76 0.06 -15.79 16.21
CA GLU A 76 0.55 -17.09 16.65
C GLU A 76 1.43 -16.92 17.91
N PRO A 77 1.27 -17.78 18.93
CA PRO A 77 2.16 -17.77 20.09
C PRO A 77 3.62 -17.95 19.65
N LEU A 78 4.50 -17.08 20.16
CA LEU A 78 5.95 -17.25 19.97
C LEU A 78 6.46 -18.30 20.95
N ILE A 79 7.05 -19.35 20.40
CA ILE A 79 7.78 -20.40 21.09
C ILE A 79 9.24 -19.98 21.13
N LEU A 80 9.77 -19.94 22.35
CA LEU A 80 11.12 -19.53 22.64
C LEU A 80 11.85 -20.70 23.31
N GLU A 81 13.09 -20.90 22.92
CA GLU A 81 14.06 -21.63 23.71
C GLU A 81 14.91 -20.60 24.45
N TYR A 82 15.15 -20.87 25.73
CA TYR A 82 15.91 -20.00 26.59
C TYR A 82 16.99 -20.82 27.30
N GLU A 83 18.22 -20.32 27.24
CA GLU A 83 19.37 -20.84 27.96
C GLU A 83 19.71 -19.90 29.10
N SER A 84 19.88 -20.44 30.30
CA SER A 84 20.34 -19.68 31.46
C SER A 84 21.56 -20.34 32.09
N GLU A 85 22.56 -19.53 32.40
CA GLU A 85 23.68 -19.93 33.25
C GLU A 85 23.34 -19.88 34.75
N LEU A 86 22.14 -19.40 35.12
CA LEU A 86 21.67 -19.41 36.50
C LEU A 86 20.82 -20.66 36.78
N GLU A 87 21.20 -21.45 37.78
CA GLU A 87 20.37 -22.53 38.34
C GLU A 87 19.19 -21.95 39.17
N ASP A 88 18.35 -21.11 38.57
CA ASP A 88 17.21 -20.52 39.28
C ASP A 88 15.89 -21.32 39.13
N GLY A 89 15.87 -22.32 38.23
CA GLY A 89 14.78 -23.28 38.07
C GLY A 89 13.42 -22.65 37.75
N ARG A 90 13.39 -21.40 37.27
CA ARG A 90 12.14 -20.69 36.99
C ARG A 90 11.56 -21.13 35.65
N GLU A 91 10.36 -21.68 35.68
CA GLU A 91 9.61 -22.13 34.49
C GLU A 91 8.74 -21.03 33.86
N GLU A 92 8.46 -19.95 34.60
CA GLU A 92 7.61 -18.85 34.15
C GLU A 92 8.23 -17.48 34.48
N PHE A 93 8.26 -16.59 33.50
CA PHE A 93 8.69 -15.21 33.66
C PHE A 93 7.55 -14.29 33.20
N PRO A 94 6.81 -13.65 34.13
CA PRO A 94 5.79 -12.69 33.74
C PRO A 94 6.46 -11.47 33.12
N ILE A 95 6.38 -11.35 31.79
CA ILE A 95 6.89 -10.18 31.07
C ILE A 95 5.95 -8.98 31.31
N PHE A 96 4.63 -9.22 31.29
CA PHE A 96 3.59 -8.22 31.58
C PHE A 96 2.30 -8.88 32.11
N ASP A 97 1.63 -8.22 33.07
CA ASP A 97 0.30 -8.60 33.56
C ASP A 97 -0.51 -7.32 33.86
N ASP A 98 -1.42 -6.95 32.95
CA ASP A 98 -2.28 -5.79 33.09
C ASP A 98 -3.77 -6.04 32.80
N GLY A 99 -4.13 -7.29 32.45
CA GLY A 99 -5.50 -7.69 32.11
C GLY A 99 -6.07 -7.02 30.84
N ILE A 100 -5.25 -6.38 30.02
CA ILE A 100 -5.67 -5.63 28.82
C ILE A 100 -5.20 -6.35 27.55
N LEU A 101 -6.02 -6.29 26.51
CA LEU A 101 -5.71 -6.85 25.19
C LEU A 101 -4.80 -5.86 24.43
N TRP A 102 -3.50 -6.16 24.32
CA TRP A 102 -2.47 -5.21 23.93
C TRP A 102 -2.61 -4.70 22.50
N SER A 103 -2.34 -3.41 22.26
CA SER A 103 -2.31 -2.83 20.91
C SER A 103 -1.18 -1.79 20.77
N TYR A 104 0.01 -2.30 20.51
CA TYR A 104 1.28 -1.59 20.26
C TYR A 104 2.03 -1.11 21.51
N ILE A 105 3.28 -1.54 21.62
CA ILE A 105 4.29 -1.01 22.54
C ILE A 105 5.23 -0.15 21.71
N ASN A 106 5.48 1.08 22.14
CA ASN A 106 6.54 1.92 21.60
C ASN A 106 7.79 1.75 22.47
N PRO A 107 8.80 0.98 22.04
CA PRO A 107 10.02 0.77 22.82
C PRO A 107 11.00 1.95 22.72
N PHE A 108 10.77 2.93 21.84
CA PHE A 108 11.71 4.02 21.57
C PHE A 108 11.57 5.22 22.52
N VAL A 109 10.78 5.08 23.58
CA VAL A 109 10.53 6.10 24.61
C VAL A 109 10.77 5.49 26.00
N ASP A 110 11.24 6.29 26.95
CA ASP A 110 11.56 5.85 28.32
C ASP A 110 10.64 6.57 29.35
N PRO A 111 9.79 5.84 30.10
CA PRO A 111 9.53 4.41 29.99
C PRO A 111 8.76 4.08 28.69
N PRO A 112 8.84 2.82 28.19
CA PRO A 112 8.07 2.37 27.05
C PRO A 112 6.58 2.71 27.19
N GLU A 113 5.97 3.12 26.09
CA GLU A 113 4.56 3.50 26.08
C GLU A 113 3.72 2.36 25.52
N ILE A 114 2.62 2.06 26.22
CA ILE A 114 1.64 1.10 25.77
C ILE A 114 0.46 1.87 25.21
N PHE A 115 0.08 1.51 24.01
CA PHE A 115 -1.15 1.94 23.41
C PHE A 115 -2.15 0.79 23.54
N HIS A 116 -3.38 1.15 23.88
CA HIS A 116 -4.49 0.21 23.93
C HIS A 116 -5.63 0.82 23.14
N PHE A 117 -6.15 0.06 22.17
CA PHE A 117 -7.35 0.46 21.47
C PHE A 117 -8.58 -0.08 22.20
N ASP A 118 -9.30 0.82 22.88
CA ASP A 118 -10.58 0.47 23.47
C ASP A 118 -11.63 0.37 22.36
N HIS A 119 -11.98 -0.86 22.01
CA HIS A 119 -12.99 -1.15 20.99
C HIS A 119 -14.39 -0.63 21.33
N ARG A 120 -14.71 -0.40 22.62
CA ARG A 120 -16.02 0.13 23.05
C ARG A 120 -16.10 1.64 22.87
N THR A 121 -15.04 2.37 23.21
CA THR A 121 -15.00 3.83 23.08
C THR A 121 -14.40 4.31 21.76
N ARG A 122 -13.80 3.41 20.98
CA ARG A 122 -13.02 3.70 19.75
C ARG A 122 -11.90 4.72 20.00
N ARG A 123 -11.29 4.67 21.19
CA ARG A 123 -10.21 5.56 21.59
C ARG A 123 -8.93 4.77 21.81
N ILE A 124 -7.82 5.44 21.53
CA ILE A 124 -6.50 4.96 21.90
C ILE A 124 -6.20 5.55 23.27
N ASP A 125 -6.15 4.69 24.28
CA ASP A 125 -5.67 5.07 25.59
C ASP A 125 -4.17 4.84 25.65
N LYS A 126 -3.46 5.89 26.05
CA LYS A 126 -2.03 5.86 26.29
C LYS A 126 -1.78 5.56 27.75
N ARG A 127 -1.06 4.48 28.03
CA ARG A 127 -0.62 4.14 29.39
C ARG A 127 0.90 4.11 29.42
N LYS A 128 1.47 4.68 30.49
CA LYS A 128 2.88 4.48 30.78
C LYS A 128 3.04 3.09 31.34
N LEU A 129 3.95 2.31 30.77
CA LEU A 129 4.35 1.04 31.35
C LEU A 129 5.07 1.35 32.67
N VAL A 130 4.39 1.15 33.80
CA VAL A 130 5.09 1.00 35.07
C VAL A 130 5.42 -0.47 35.15
N LEU A 131 6.64 -0.82 34.75
CA LEU A 131 7.24 -2.09 35.15
C LEU A 131 7.15 -2.12 36.68
N LYS A 132 6.20 -2.89 37.22
CA LYS A 132 6.31 -3.30 38.63
C LYS A 132 7.67 -3.96 38.70
N ASN A 133 8.54 -3.46 39.56
CA ASN A 133 9.87 -3.99 39.82
C ASN A 133 9.78 -5.51 40.06
N SER A 134 9.78 -6.28 39.00
CA SER A 134 10.31 -7.63 38.99
C SER A 134 11.81 -7.38 38.88
N PRO A 135 12.62 -7.79 39.85
CA PRO A 135 14.07 -7.53 39.87
C PRO A 135 14.81 -8.00 38.60
N ASP A 136 14.15 -8.76 37.73
CA ASP A 136 14.76 -9.54 36.66
C ASP A 136 14.26 -9.20 35.24
N LEU A 137 13.59 -8.07 35.00
CA LEU A 137 13.47 -7.53 33.63
C LEU A 137 14.77 -6.82 33.25
N VAL A 138 15.80 -7.67 33.21
CA VAL A 138 17.14 -7.39 32.73
C VAL A 138 17.03 -6.88 31.29
N ASN A 139 17.77 -5.82 30.99
CA ASN A 139 18.17 -5.49 29.63
C ASN A 139 18.82 -6.74 29.01
N LEU A 140 18.04 -7.56 28.30
CA LEU A 140 18.49 -8.76 27.58
C LEU A 140 19.54 -8.44 26.50
N SER A 141 19.82 -7.17 26.23
CA SER A 141 20.86 -6.76 25.30
C SER A 141 22.29 -6.95 25.84
N HIS A 142 22.51 -7.05 27.16
CA HIS A 142 23.86 -7.06 27.72
C HIS A 142 24.09 -7.87 29.00
N THR A 143 23.27 -8.88 29.30
CA THR A 143 23.64 -9.87 30.33
C THR A 143 24.34 -11.06 29.69
N SER A 144 25.65 -11.12 29.90
CA SER A 144 26.42 -12.34 29.70
C SER A 144 25.84 -13.45 30.59
N GLY A 145 25.25 -14.47 29.98
CA GLY A 145 24.73 -15.67 30.67
C GLY A 145 23.33 -16.13 30.26
N TYR A 146 22.68 -15.43 29.32
CA TYR A 146 21.37 -15.85 28.79
C TYR A 146 21.36 -15.89 27.26
N GLY A 147 20.82 -16.98 26.71
CA GLY A 147 20.56 -17.14 25.27
C GLY A 147 19.06 -17.22 25.03
N LEU A 148 18.56 -16.56 23.98
CA LEU A 148 17.15 -16.65 23.59
C LEU A 148 17.07 -16.96 22.09
N ARG A 149 16.37 -18.03 21.74
CA ARG A 149 16.19 -18.49 20.36
C ARG A 149 14.71 -18.66 20.06
N PHE A 150 14.23 -18.02 19.00
CA PHE A 150 12.86 -18.22 18.52
C PHE A 150 12.76 -19.54 17.76
N LEU A 151 11.81 -20.40 18.12
CA LEU A 151 11.59 -21.70 17.46
C LEU A 151 10.55 -21.62 16.32
N ASN A 152 9.59 -20.69 16.39
CA ASN A 152 8.56 -20.49 15.37
C ASN A 152 8.37 -18.99 15.07
N PHE A 153 9.43 -18.35 14.57
CA PHE A 153 9.27 -16.97 14.12
C PHE A 153 8.29 -16.92 12.94
N PRO A 154 7.25 -16.08 12.98
CA PRO A 154 6.21 -16.09 11.97
C PRO A 154 6.79 -15.83 10.58
N GLU A 155 6.49 -16.73 9.64
CA GLU A 155 6.88 -16.56 8.25
C GLU A 155 6.04 -15.47 7.59
N PHE A 156 6.69 -14.67 6.73
CA PHE A 156 5.94 -13.69 5.95
C PHE A 156 5.01 -14.45 4.99
N PRO A 157 3.68 -14.20 4.99
CA PRO A 157 2.70 -15.04 4.27
C PRO A 157 2.73 -14.88 2.74
N VAL A 158 3.71 -14.11 2.24
CA VAL A 158 3.89 -13.77 0.83
C VAL A 158 5.32 -14.09 0.45
N GLY A 159 5.49 -14.99 -0.51
CA GLY A 159 6.78 -15.35 -1.07
C GLY A 159 7.37 -14.27 -1.99
N GLU A 160 8.50 -14.59 -2.60
CA GLU A 160 9.18 -13.74 -3.56
C GLU A 160 8.32 -13.45 -4.79
N ASP A 161 8.52 -12.29 -5.39
CA ASP A 161 7.83 -11.87 -6.61
C ASP A 161 8.42 -12.59 -7.83
N GLU A 162 7.67 -13.52 -8.42
CA GLU A 162 8.06 -14.27 -9.61
C GLU A 162 7.60 -13.58 -10.91
N SER A 163 6.99 -12.41 -10.81
CA SER A 163 6.47 -11.71 -11.98
C SER A 163 7.56 -11.35 -12.97
N THR A 164 7.29 -11.49 -14.26
CA THR A 164 8.25 -11.17 -15.33
C THR A 164 7.84 -9.95 -16.15
N LEU A 165 8.84 -9.26 -16.68
CA LEU A 165 8.60 -8.12 -17.56
C LEU A 165 8.23 -8.57 -18.97
N ASP A 166 6.99 -8.30 -19.38
CA ASP A 166 6.59 -8.46 -20.77
C ASP A 166 7.23 -7.38 -21.66
N LYS A 167 8.27 -7.79 -22.41
CA LYS A 167 8.98 -6.93 -23.36
C LYS A 167 8.09 -6.41 -24.48
N LYS A 168 7.07 -7.17 -24.91
CA LYS A 168 6.16 -6.72 -25.96
C LYS A 168 5.30 -5.56 -25.48
N GLU A 169 4.89 -5.59 -24.22
CA GLU A 169 4.09 -4.51 -23.64
C GLU A 169 4.92 -3.24 -23.44
N ILE A 170 6.19 -3.37 -23.02
CA ILE A 170 7.11 -2.23 -22.97
C ILE A 170 7.31 -1.60 -24.34
N GLU A 171 7.48 -2.42 -25.39
CA GLU A 171 7.64 -1.92 -26.75
C GLU A 171 6.35 -1.25 -27.27
N ARG A 172 5.20 -1.82 -26.97
CA ARG A 172 3.90 -1.20 -27.24
C ARG A 172 3.78 0.17 -26.58
N MET A 173 4.19 0.31 -25.32
CA MET A 173 4.17 1.59 -24.62
C MET A 173 5.09 2.62 -25.27
N ARG A 174 6.29 2.21 -25.75
CA ARG A 174 7.19 3.10 -26.49
C ARG A 174 6.58 3.57 -27.80
N ASN A 175 5.90 2.70 -28.53
CA ASN A 175 5.17 3.07 -29.75
C ASN A 175 4.04 4.07 -29.45
N LEU A 176 3.24 3.82 -28.41
CA LEU A 176 2.18 4.75 -27.98
C LEU A 176 2.73 6.11 -27.53
N ILE A 177 3.89 6.13 -26.85
CA ILE A 177 4.57 7.38 -26.51
C ILE A 177 4.89 8.18 -27.79
N SER A 178 5.40 7.53 -28.84
CA SER A 178 5.73 8.21 -30.10
C SER A 178 4.48 8.72 -30.84
N GLU A 179 3.40 7.93 -30.84
CA GLU A 179 2.12 8.33 -31.43
C GLU A 179 1.54 9.55 -30.70
N PHE A 180 1.45 9.49 -29.36
CA PHE A 180 0.95 10.60 -28.55
C PHE A 180 1.84 11.84 -28.63
N GLN A 181 3.15 11.68 -28.76
CA GLN A 181 4.06 12.82 -28.96
C GLN A 181 3.76 13.52 -30.29
N SER A 182 3.52 12.74 -31.35
CA SER A 182 3.16 13.30 -32.67
C SER A 182 1.81 14.04 -32.62
N GLU A 183 0.83 13.52 -31.88
CA GLU A 183 -0.46 14.19 -31.65
C GLU A 183 -0.29 15.47 -30.84
N VAL A 184 0.52 15.45 -29.76
CA VAL A 184 0.84 16.64 -28.97
C VAL A 184 1.49 17.72 -29.84
N ASP A 185 2.49 17.37 -30.65
CA ASP A 185 3.20 18.31 -31.51
C ASP A 185 2.29 18.91 -32.58
N ALA A 186 1.33 18.13 -33.10
CA ALA A 186 0.33 18.60 -34.06
C ALA A 186 -0.67 19.56 -33.39
N LEU A 187 -1.19 19.20 -32.21
CA LEU A 187 -2.08 20.05 -31.43
C LEU A 187 -1.39 21.37 -31.08
N GLU A 188 -0.15 21.34 -30.59
CA GLU A 188 0.56 22.53 -30.17
C GLU A 188 0.92 23.47 -31.33
N ARG A 189 1.19 22.94 -32.53
CA ARG A 189 1.38 23.76 -33.75
C ARG A 189 0.12 24.53 -34.13
N ASN A 190 -1.05 23.89 -34.01
CA ASN A 190 -2.33 24.48 -34.40
C ASN A 190 -2.90 25.44 -33.35
N LEU A 191 -2.36 25.48 -32.12
CA LEU A 191 -2.89 26.32 -31.05
C LEU A 191 -2.85 27.82 -31.35
N ASN A 192 -1.89 28.28 -32.17
CA ASN A 192 -1.75 29.71 -32.46
C ASN A 192 -2.87 30.25 -33.36
N ASP A 193 -3.56 29.37 -34.09
CA ASP A 193 -4.62 29.73 -35.03
C ASP A 193 -6.02 29.56 -34.43
N LEU A 194 -6.10 29.17 -33.15
CA LEU A 194 -7.34 28.86 -32.46
C LEU A 194 -7.62 29.88 -31.35
N GLU A 195 -8.90 30.20 -31.17
CA GLU A 195 -9.37 31.07 -30.11
C GLU A 195 -10.57 30.44 -29.36
N GLY A 196 -10.89 31.02 -28.19
CA GLY A 196 -12.07 30.63 -27.43
C GLY A 196 -12.07 29.15 -27.00
N LEU A 197 -13.25 28.52 -27.03
CA LEU A 197 -13.44 27.16 -26.53
C LEU A 197 -12.54 26.12 -27.21
N GLU A 198 -12.31 26.27 -28.52
CA GLU A 198 -11.53 25.32 -29.30
C GLU A 198 -10.04 25.34 -28.89
N TYR A 199 -9.49 26.53 -28.64
CA TYR A 199 -8.15 26.69 -28.07
C TYR A 199 -8.01 25.93 -26.75
N HIS A 200 -8.93 26.15 -25.81
CA HIS A 200 -8.84 25.52 -24.49
C HIS A 200 -9.05 24.01 -24.54
N ARG A 201 -9.92 23.51 -25.44
CA ARG A 201 -10.11 22.06 -25.66
C ARG A 201 -8.84 21.42 -26.18
N ASN A 202 -8.21 22.01 -27.20
CA ASN A 202 -6.99 21.48 -27.78
C ASN A 202 -5.81 21.59 -26.82
N LYS A 203 -5.71 22.68 -26.03
CA LYS A 203 -4.68 22.79 -25.00
C LYS A 203 -4.88 21.78 -23.88
N HIS A 204 -6.11 21.58 -23.42
CA HIS A 204 -6.43 20.54 -22.43
C HIS A 204 -6.07 19.14 -22.95
N ARG A 205 -6.40 18.84 -24.21
CA ARG A 205 -6.08 17.56 -24.85
C ARG A 205 -4.56 17.35 -24.93
N SER A 206 -3.81 18.35 -25.41
CA SER A 206 -2.35 18.32 -25.46
C SER A 206 -1.76 18.04 -24.07
N LEU A 207 -2.17 18.78 -23.03
CA LEU A 207 -1.70 18.56 -21.67
C LEU A 207 -2.06 17.17 -21.11
N SER A 208 -3.24 16.65 -21.46
CA SER A 208 -3.67 15.30 -21.05
C SER A 208 -2.76 14.23 -21.66
N LEU A 209 -2.46 14.34 -22.97
CA LEU A 209 -1.55 13.43 -23.65
C LEU A 209 -0.12 13.54 -23.13
N SER A 210 0.39 14.76 -22.94
CA SER A 210 1.72 14.98 -22.35
C SER A 210 1.85 14.33 -20.97
N ARG A 211 0.80 14.42 -20.14
CA ARG A 211 0.74 13.74 -18.85
C ARG A 211 0.79 12.22 -19.02
N THR A 212 -0.03 11.65 -19.90
CA THR A 212 -0.03 10.20 -20.18
C THR A 212 1.31 9.71 -20.71
N ILE A 213 2.01 10.49 -21.55
CA ILE A 213 3.38 10.18 -21.99
C ILE A 213 4.32 10.08 -20.78
N LEU A 214 4.26 11.04 -19.85
CA LEU A 214 5.11 11.03 -18.65
C LEU A 214 4.78 9.86 -17.72
N GLU A 215 3.52 9.49 -17.57
CA GLU A 215 3.08 8.30 -16.81
C GLU A 215 3.65 7.01 -17.42
N MET A 216 3.57 6.86 -18.74
CA MET A 216 4.15 5.72 -19.45
C MET A 216 5.68 5.68 -19.34
N LYS A 217 6.36 6.83 -19.49
CA LYS A 217 7.81 6.93 -19.30
C LYS A 217 8.22 6.53 -17.87
N LEU A 218 7.47 6.98 -16.86
CA LEU A 218 7.72 6.63 -15.46
C LEU A 218 7.51 5.14 -15.23
N SER A 219 6.45 4.59 -15.80
CA SER A 219 6.17 3.16 -15.77
C SER A 219 7.29 2.34 -16.37
N ILE A 220 7.80 2.71 -17.55
CA ILE A 220 8.94 2.03 -18.20
C ILE A 220 10.18 2.10 -17.30
N LEU A 221 10.52 3.30 -16.82
CA LEU A 221 11.70 3.52 -15.96
C LEU A 221 11.67 2.66 -14.70
N LEU A 222 10.53 2.64 -13.98
CA LEU A 222 10.37 1.85 -12.75
C LEU A 222 10.46 0.34 -13.00
N ASN A 223 9.94 -0.13 -14.14
CA ASN A 223 10.07 -1.53 -14.53
C ASN A 223 11.52 -1.87 -14.91
N GLU A 224 12.19 -1.05 -15.71
CA GLU A 224 13.60 -1.26 -16.07
C GLU A 224 14.49 -1.34 -14.82
N ILE A 225 14.26 -0.48 -13.83
CA ILE A 225 14.98 -0.50 -12.55
C ILE A 225 14.67 -1.77 -11.77
N ARG A 226 13.39 -2.10 -11.58
CA ARG A 226 12.97 -3.28 -10.82
C ARG A 226 13.57 -4.57 -11.37
N TYR A 227 13.59 -4.71 -12.70
CA TYR A 227 14.07 -5.92 -13.37
C TYR A 227 15.58 -5.89 -13.68
N GLY A 228 16.33 -4.95 -13.08
CA GLY A 228 17.79 -4.88 -13.22
C GLY A 228 18.27 -4.55 -14.63
N LEU A 229 17.40 -4.02 -15.50
CA LEU A 229 17.75 -3.59 -16.85
C LEU A 229 18.40 -2.20 -16.87
N ARG A 230 18.25 -1.46 -15.77
CA ARG A 230 18.73 -0.08 -15.63
C ARG A 230 19.05 0.23 -14.17
N GLU A 231 20.13 0.95 -13.93
CA GLU A 231 20.45 1.46 -12.60
C GLU A 231 19.54 2.63 -12.21
N LEU A 232 19.18 2.69 -10.92
CA LEU A 232 18.41 3.81 -10.37
C LEU A 232 19.25 5.09 -10.39
N LYS A 233 18.82 6.07 -11.18
CA LYS A 233 19.33 7.44 -11.15
C LYS A 233 18.28 8.33 -10.50
N TYR A 234 18.53 8.74 -9.26
CA TYR A 234 17.53 9.46 -8.46
C TYR A 234 17.14 10.80 -9.10
N GLU A 235 18.09 11.49 -9.74
CA GLU A 235 17.87 12.75 -10.42
C GLU A 235 16.87 12.60 -11.58
N GLU A 236 17.03 11.57 -12.40
CA GLU A 236 16.13 11.29 -13.53
C GLU A 236 14.71 10.97 -13.05
N LEU A 237 14.59 10.10 -12.02
CA LEU A 237 13.31 9.78 -11.42
C LEU A 237 12.63 11.04 -10.85
N ARG A 238 13.39 11.86 -10.13
CA ARG A 238 12.90 13.09 -9.51
C ARG A 238 12.41 14.08 -10.56
N ASP A 239 13.18 14.29 -11.62
CA ASP A 239 12.85 15.24 -12.68
C ASP A 239 11.61 14.78 -13.47
N LEU A 240 11.47 13.48 -13.71
CA LEU A 240 10.29 12.90 -14.35
C LEU A 240 9.03 13.07 -13.48
N VAL A 241 9.13 12.80 -12.18
CA VAL A 241 8.02 13.01 -11.22
C VAL A 241 7.66 14.48 -11.09
N PHE A 242 8.66 15.38 -11.10
CA PHE A 242 8.44 16.82 -11.06
C PHE A 242 7.69 17.31 -12.29
N GLU A 243 8.12 16.93 -13.49
CA GLU A 243 7.42 17.30 -14.73
C GLU A 243 6.01 16.70 -14.80
N LEU A 244 5.80 15.48 -14.29
CA LEU A 244 4.47 14.88 -14.20
C LEU A 244 3.54 15.73 -13.31
N ASN A 245 4.02 16.17 -12.14
CA ASN A 245 3.25 17.03 -11.23
C ASN A 245 2.93 18.38 -11.86
N LYS A 246 3.89 18.98 -12.57
CA LYS A 246 3.69 20.22 -13.31
C LYS A 246 2.62 20.08 -14.41
N MET A 247 2.62 18.97 -15.16
CA MET A 247 1.58 18.68 -16.15
C MET A 247 0.22 18.44 -15.51
N ARG A 248 0.16 17.77 -14.36
CA ARG A 248 -1.09 17.60 -13.58
C ARG A 248 -1.68 18.94 -13.18
N SER A 249 -0.86 19.85 -12.63
CA SER A 249 -1.30 21.19 -12.24
C SER A 249 -1.79 21.99 -13.44
N LYS A 250 -1.04 22.00 -14.55
CA LYS A 250 -1.44 22.70 -15.79
C LYS A 250 -2.75 22.16 -16.35
N ARG A 251 -2.88 20.83 -16.47
CA ARG A 251 -4.11 20.19 -16.98
C ARG A 251 -5.30 20.52 -16.10
N ARG A 252 -5.12 20.55 -14.77
CA ARG A 252 -6.18 20.89 -13.82
C ARG A 252 -6.68 22.34 -13.96
N ILE A 253 -5.80 23.28 -14.29
CA ILE A 253 -6.20 24.66 -14.60
C ILE A 253 -7.13 24.68 -15.82
N TYR A 254 -6.83 23.89 -16.85
CA TYR A 254 -7.67 23.81 -18.05
C TYR A 254 -8.97 23.02 -17.84
N ASP A 255 -9.03 22.07 -16.90
CA ASP A 255 -10.31 21.48 -16.46
C ASP A 255 -11.28 22.61 -16.04
N TYR A 256 -10.82 23.51 -15.16
CA TYR A 256 -11.64 24.61 -14.65
C TYR A 256 -11.99 25.65 -15.71
N ILE A 257 -11.06 25.97 -16.63
CA ILE A 257 -11.34 26.89 -17.73
C ILE A 257 -12.43 26.33 -18.65
N LEU A 258 -12.35 25.05 -19.00
CA LEU A 258 -13.35 24.38 -19.84
C LEU A 258 -14.70 24.30 -19.15
N GLU A 259 -14.74 23.94 -17.87
CA GLU A 259 -15.97 23.91 -17.08
C GLU A 259 -16.65 25.29 -17.04
N TYR A 260 -15.86 26.35 -16.85
CA TYR A 260 -16.36 27.72 -16.87
C TYR A 260 -16.88 28.16 -18.25
N GLN A 261 -16.18 27.82 -19.33
CA GLN A 261 -16.61 28.19 -20.69
C GLN A 261 -17.88 27.45 -21.11
N LEU A 262 -17.99 26.16 -20.82
CA LEU A 262 -19.20 25.38 -21.05
C LEU A 262 -20.39 25.93 -20.27
N PHE A 263 -20.17 26.36 -19.02
CA PHE A 263 -21.21 27.01 -18.23
C PHE A 263 -21.67 28.35 -18.83
N ARG A 264 -20.76 29.13 -19.43
CA ARG A 264 -21.10 30.39 -20.11
C ARG A 264 -21.90 30.18 -21.39
N GLU A 265 -21.61 29.15 -22.17
CA GLU A 265 -22.33 28.85 -23.43
C GLU A 265 -23.72 28.25 -23.20
N ALA A 266 -23.97 27.68 -22.02
CA ALA A 266 -25.27 27.11 -21.63
C ALA A 266 -26.28 28.16 -21.10
N ARG A 267 -25.87 29.43 -20.98
CA ARG A 267 -26.70 30.57 -20.56
C ARG A 267 -26.95 31.53 -21.71
#